data_AF-A0A7K3XGG2-F1
#
_entry.id   AF-A0A7K3XGG2-F1
#
_cell.length_a   1.000
_cell.length_b   1.000
_cell.length_c   1.000
_cell.angle_alpha   90.00
_cell.angle_beta   90.00
_cell.angle_gamma   90.00
#
_symmetry.space_group_name_H-M   'P 1'
#
loop_
_entity.id
_entity.type
_entity.pdbx_description
1 polymer ?
#
loop_
_entity_poly.entity_id
_entity_poly.type
_entity_poly.pdbx_seq_one_letter_code
_entity_poly.pdbx_strand_id
1 'polypeptide(L)' 'MKLLFDQNISYRILKKISEAYSDSSHVKLEGLKNASDSEIWEYANLHQFTIVT' A
#
# COMPACT_ATOMS: atom_id res chain seq x y z
N MET A 1 2.71 -11.07 5.55
CA MET A 1 2.06 -9.77 5.86
C MET A 1 2.01 -8.96 4.59
N LYS A 2 0.90 -8.29 4.30
CA LYS A 2 0.70 -7.49 3.08
C LYS A 2 0.84 -6.02 3.45
N LEU A 3 1.76 -5.27 2.83
CA LEU A 3 1.96 -3.85 3.14
C LEU A 3 1.29 -2.97 2.09
N LEU A 4 0.61 -1.91 2.51
CA LEU A 4 0.12 -0.85 1.63
C LEU A 4 0.90 0.43 1.93
N PHE A 5 1.76 0.83 1.00
CA PHE A 5 2.54 2.06 1.12
C PHE A 5 1.72 3.27 0.71
N ASP A 6 1.77 4.32 1.53
CA ASP A 6 1.13 5.60 1.28
C ASP A 6 1.75 6.35 0.08
N GLN A 7 1.22 7.54 -0.20
CA GLN A 7 1.68 8.38 -1.32
C GLN A 7 3.04 9.07 -1.09
N ASN A 8 3.50 9.16 0.16
CA ASN A 8 4.73 9.82 0.53
C ASN A 8 5.95 8.89 0.35
N ILE A 9 5.71 7.58 0.37
CA ILE A 9 6.74 6.57 0.13
C ILE A 9 6.86 6.30 -1.37
N SER A 10 8.08 6.10 -1.88
CA SER A 10 8.28 5.79 -3.29
C SER A 10 7.79 4.38 -3.63
N TYR A 11 6.91 4.23 -4.64
CA TYR A 11 6.51 2.93 -5.21
C TYR A 11 7.68 2.01 -5.60
N ARG A 12 8.89 2.55 -5.79
CA ARG A 12 10.12 1.77 -6.05
C ARG A 12 10.50 0.87 -4.87
N ILE A 13 9.99 1.11 -3.66
CA ILE A 13 10.22 0.27 -2.48
C ILE A 13 9.74 -1.16 -2.69
N LEU A 14 8.66 -1.36 -3.46
CA LEU A 14 8.09 -2.68 -3.73
C LEU A 14 9.11 -3.64 -4.33
N LYS A 15 9.96 -3.14 -5.25
CA LYS A 15 11.05 -3.93 -5.85
C LYS A 15 12.13 -4.35 -4.84
N LYS A 16 12.34 -3.55 -3.80
CA LYS A 16 13.38 -3.81 -2.78
C LYS A 16 12.93 -4.81 -1.72
N ILE A 17 11.64 -4.86 -1.44
CA ILE A 17 11.08 -5.69 -0.37
C ILE A 17 10.40 -6.96 -0.89
N SER A 18 10.30 -7.14 -2.21
CA SER A 18 9.53 -8.21 -2.83
C SER A 18 9.94 -9.62 -2.39
N GLU A 19 11.20 -9.80 -1.98
CA GLU A 19 11.70 -11.07 -1.46
C GLU A 19 11.00 -11.48 -0.14
N ALA A 20 10.71 -10.51 0.73
CA ALA A 20 10.06 -10.76 2.03
C ALA A 20 8.57 -10.41 2.04
N TYR A 21 8.12 -9.54 1.14
CA TYR A 21 6.79 -8.92 1.15
C TYR A 21 6.17 -8.85 -0.25
N SER A 22 6.13 -9.98 -0.96
CA SER A 22 5.70 -10.10 -2.37
C SER A 22 4.29 -9.55 -2.65
N ASP A 23 3.39 -9.64 -1.68
CA ASP A 23 1.98 -9.24 -1.86
C ASP A 23 1.74 -7.76 -1.55
N SER A 24 2.79 -7.01 -1.18
CA SER A 24 2.67 -5.59 -0.86
C SER A 24 2.38 -4.75 -2.09
N SER A 25 1.66 -3.66 -1.88
CA SER A 25 1.30 -2.71 -2.90
C SER A 25 1.44 -1.28 -2.40
N HIS A 26 1.09 -0.32 -3.24
CA HIS A 26 1.22 1.10 -2.98
C HIS A 26 -0.06 1.79 -3.44
N VAL A 27 -0.53 2.81 -2.72
CA VAL A 27 -1.81 3.51 -3.00
C VAL A 27 -1.96 3.91 -4.47
N LYS A 28 -0.90 4.43 -5.09
CA LYS A 28 -0.83 4.71 -6.54
C LYS A 28 -1.18 3.51 -7.44
N LEU A 29 -0.69 2.30 -7.13
CA LEU A 29 -0.95 1.10 -7.95
C LEU A 29 -2.37 0.59 -7.77
N GLU A 30 -2.94 0.77 -6.58
CA GLU A 30 -4.33 0.42 -6.26
C GLU A 30 -5.35 1.49 -6.69
N GLY A 31 -4.92 2.52 -7.44
CA GLY A 31 -5.81 3.60 -7.89
C GLY A 31 -6.21 4.60 -6.79
N LEU A 32 -5.64 4.50 -5.60
CA LEU A 32 -5.97 5.28 -4.40
C LEU A 32 -5.18 6.60 -4.28
N LYS A 33 -4.55 7.07 -5.35
CA LYS A 33 -3.68 8.26 -5.30
C LYS A 33 -4.41 9.53 -4.79
N ASN A 34 -5.70 9.65 -5.08
CA ASN A 34 -6.53 10.79 -4.66
C ASN A 34 -7.60 10.37 -3.64
N ALA A 35 -7.49 9.16 -3.09
CA ALA A 35 -8.40 8.68 -2.07
C ALA A 35 -8.14 9.41 -0.75
N SER A 36 -9.19 9.64 0.01
CA SER A 36 -9.12 10.09 1.40
C SER A 36 -8.47 9.04 2.30
N ASP A 37 -7.95 9.46 3.44
CA ASP A 37 -7.39 8.53 4.43
C ASP A 37 -8.40 7.45 4.84
N SER A 38 -9.68 7.80 4.99
CA SER A 38 -10.75 6.84 5.31
C SER A 38 -10.94 5.78 4.23
N GLU A 39 -10.88 6.15 2.96
CA GLU A 39 -10.98 5.21 1.84
C GLU A 39 -9.75 4.30 1.77
N ILE A 40 -8.55 4.84 2.05
CA ILE A 40 -7.31 4.04 2.13
C ILE A 40 -7.40 3.04 3.29
N TRP A 41 -7.91 3.46 4.46
CA TRP A 41 -8.13 2.58 5.61
C TRP A 41 -9.14 1.48 5.34
N GLU A 42 -10.27 1.81 4.73
CA GLU A 42 -11.29 0.82 4.36
C GLU A 42 -10.75 -0.19 3.34
N TYR A 43 -10.07 0.29 2.31
CA TYR A 43 -9.41 -0.56 1.33
C TYR A 43 -8.36 -1.48 1.99
N ALA A 44 -7.52 -0.94 2.85
CA ALA A 44 -6.50 -1.72 3.54
C ALA A 44 -7.13 -2.83 4.41
N ASN A 45 -8.20 -2.51 5.14
CA ASN A 45 -8.93 -3.47 5.96
C ASN A 45 -9.58 -4.57 5.11
N LEU A 46 -10.27 -4.19 4.04
CA LEU A 46 -10.95 -5.13 3.12
C LEU A 46 -9.96 -6.11 2.46
N HIS A 47 -8.77 -5.61 2.10
CA HIS A 47 -7.74 -6.37 1.38
C HIS A 47 -6.61 -6.90 2.29
N GLN A 48 -6.79 -6.84 3.61
CA GLN A 48 -5.86 -7.34 4.63
C GLN A 48 -4.43 -6.76 4.54
N PHE A 49 -4.34 -5.49 4.16
CA PHE A 49 -3.09 -4.73 4.20
C PHE A 49 -2.83 -4.12 5.58
N THR A 50 -1.55 -4.06 5.93
CA THR A 50 -1.02 -3.17 6.97
C THR A 50 -0.50 -1.90 6.29
N ILE A 51 -1.02 -0.73 6.70
CA ILE A 51 -0.63 0.55 6.12
C ILE A 51 0.78 0.93 6.62
N VAL A 52 1.60 1.43 5.70
CA VAL A 52 2.91 2.02 6.00
C VAL A 52 2.91 3.45 5.46
N THR A 53 3.12 4.40 6.36
CA THR A 53 3.17 5.85 6.12
C THR A 53 4.48 6.41 6.64
#